data_AF-C0GHX8-F1
#
_entry.id   AF-C0GHX8-F1
#
_cell.length_a   1.000
_cell.length_b   1.000
_cell.length_c   1.000
_cell.angle_alpha   90.00
_cell.angle_beta   90.00
_cell.angle_gamma   90.00
#
_symmetry.space_group_name_H-M   'P 1'
#
loop_
_entity.id
_entity.type
_entity.pdbx_description
1 polymer ?
#
loop_
_entity_poly.entity_id
_entity_poly.type
_entity_poly.pdbx_seq_one_letter_code
_entity_poly.pdbx_strand_id
1 'polypeptide(L)'
;MTYEELRRLAKQTNWEKSRLLFILLKKVMELLREDDFKNSYVRHLFNDENNELELYILSTKNKLFAARYLYNAKTSQITVYDLTAVEKTELTESAEGDKVLTVTFTDGAVIRLNSRENYDNEHKNFLIDFTRDLIDLA
;
A
#
# COMPACT_ATOMS: atom_id res chain seq x y z
N MET A 1 -7.09 3.31 3.35
CA MET A 1 -8.10 2.25 3.55
C MET A 1 -7.89 1.50 4.86
N THR A 2 -8.95 1.39 5.64
CA THR A 2 -9.10 0.46 6.76
C THR A 2 -9.17 -1.00 6.29
N TYR A 3 -9.06 -1.95 7.22
CA TYR A 3 -9.17 -3.38 6.92
C TYR A 3 -10.52 -3.78 6.30
N GLU A 4 -11.62 -3.26 6.83
CA GLU A 4 -12.96 -3.54 6.30
C GLU A 4 -13.19 -2.93 4.91
N GLU A 5 -12.63 -1.75 4.63
CA GLU A 5 -12.64 -1.15 3.29
C GLU A 5 -11.87 -2.02 2.29
N LEU A 6 -10.67 -2.51 2.66
CA LEU A 6 -9.90 -3.45 1.86
C LEU A 6 -10.70 -4.73 1.53
N ARG A 7 -11.38 -5.30 2.51
CA ARG A 7 -12.23 -6.49 2.32
C ARG A 7 -13.44 -6.22 1.44
N ARG A 8 -14.02 -5.02 1.52
CA ARG A 8 -15.13 -4.59 0.65
C ARG A 8 -14.65 -4.38 -0.78
N LEU A 9 -13.53 -3.69 -0.96
CA LEU A 9 -12.89 -3.41 -2.24
C LEU A 9 -12.50 -4.71 -2.97
N ALA A 10 -11.97 -5.68 -2.22
CA ALA A 10 -11.69 -7.01 -2.74
C ALA A 10 -12.96 -7.73 -3.25
N LYS A 11 -14.16 -7.43 -2.74
CA LYS A 11 -15.40 -8.04 -3.25
C LYS A 11 -15.98 -7.35 -4.48
N GLN A 12 -15.57 -6.11 -4.77
CA GLN A 12 -16.12 -5.27 -5.84
C GLN A 12 -15.26 -5.27 -7.12
N THR A 13 -14.03 -5.78 -7.05
CA THR A 13 -13.07 -5.88 -8.15
C THR A 13 -13.24 -7.18 -8.97
N ASN A 14 -12.61 -7.28 -10.15
CA ASN A 14 -12.57 -8.53 -10.92
C ASN A 14 -12.00 -9.68 -10.04
N TRP A 15 -12.65 -10.84 -10.09
CA TRP A 15 -12.39 -12.02 -9.26
C TRP A 15 -10.90 -12.39 -9.12
N GLU A 16 -10.09 -12.23 -10.16
CA GLU A 16 -8.66 -12.53 -10.10
C GLU A 16 -7.90 -11.54 -9.19
N LYS A 17 -8.11 -10.23 -9.37
CA LYS A 17 -7.49 -9.17 -8.55
C LYS A 17 -7.95 -9.26 -7.10
N SER A 18 -9.24 -9.52 -6.88
CA SER A 18 -9.84 -9.82 -5.58
C SER A 18 -9.09 -10.94 -4.86
N ARG A 19 -8.88 -12.06 -5.55
CA ARG A 19 -8.22 -13.25 -5.00
C ARG A 19 -6.76 -12.95 -4.62
N LEU A 20 -6.05 -12.19 -5.45
CA LEU A 20 -4.66 -11.82 -5.17
C LEU A 20 -4.54 -10.85 -4.00
N LEU A 21 -5.45 -9.88 -3.91
CA LEU A 21 -5.51 -8.98 -2.77
C LEU A 21 -5.76 -9.76 -1.47
N PHE A 22 -6.66 -10.75 -1.48
CA PHE A 22 -6.85 -11.65 -0.33
C PHE A 22 -5.62 -12.48 0.01
N ILE A 23 -4.86 -12.96 -0.99
CA ILE A 23 -3.61 -13.69 -0.76
C ILE A 23 -2.58 -12.79 -0.08
N LEU A 24 -2.38 -11.57 -0.58
CA LEU A 24 -1.44 -10.61 0.02
C LEU A 24 -1.86 -10.23 1.44
N LEU A 25 -3.15 -9.92 1.63
CA LEU A 25 -3.69 -9.59 2.95
C LEU A 25 -3.48 -10.76 3.92
N LYS A 26 -3.83 -11.99 3.54
CA LYS A 26 -3.63 -13.17 4.39
C LYS A 26 -2.17 -13.32 4.83
N LYS A 27 -1.22 -13.17 3.91
CA LYS A 27 0.21 -13.27 4.23
C LYS A 27 0.67 -12.17 5.19
N VAL A 28 0.17 -10.94 5.06
CA VAL A 28 0.49 -9.87 6.03
C VAL A 28 -0.12 -10.20 7.41
N MET A 29 -1.33 -10.74 7.44
CA MET A 29 -2.01 -11.11 8.69
C MET A 29 -1.39 -12.32 9.41
N GLU A 30 -0.52 -13.08 8.75
CA GLU A 30 0.34 -14.08 9.43
C GLU A 30 1.41 -13.41 10.31
N LEU A 31 1.72 -12.13 10.05
CA LEU A 31 2.74 -11.33 10.74
C LEU A 31 2.16 -10.18 11.57
N LEU A 32 0.95 -9.73 11.24
CA LEU A 32 0.27 -8.58 11.83
C LEU A 32 -1.09 -8.99 12.39
N ARG A 33 -1.41 -8.59 13.63
CA ARG A 33 -2.77 -8.79 14.17
C ARG A 33 -3.72 -7.75 13.58
N GLU A 34 -4.99 -8.11 13.45
CA GLU A 34 -6.01 -7.21 12.90
C GLU A 34 -6.11 -5.90 13.69
N ASP A 35 -6.07 -5.97 15.02
CA ASP A 35 -6.11 -4.79 15.91
C ASP A 35 -4.91 -3.86 15.75
N ASP A 36 -3.80 -4.35 15.17
CA ASP A 36 -2.61 -3.55 14.91
C ASP A 36 -2.66 -2.87 13.53
N PHE A 37 -3.69 -3.11 12.73
CA PHE A 37 -3.87 -2.50 11.41
C PHE A 37 -4.32 -1.05 11.57
N LYS A 38 -3.53 -0.08 11.06
CA LYS A 38 -3.90 1.34 11.07
C LYS A 38 -4.55 1.74 9.75
N ASN A 39 -3.79 1.62 8.66
CA ASN A 39 -4.23 2.09 7.35
C ASN A 39 -3.47 1.36 6.24
N SER A 40 -3.95 1.46 5.01
CA SER A 40 -3.33 0.81 3.86
C SER A 40 -3.52 1.57 2.56
N TYR A 41 -2.64 1.25 1.63
CA TYR A 41 -2.64 1.69 0.25
C TYR A 41 -2.38 0.49 -0.66
N VAL A 42 -3.20 0.30 -1.69
CA VAL A 42 -3.02 -0.75 -2.70
C VAL A 42 -2.59 -0.08 -4.00
N ARG A 43 -1.60 -0.62 -4.68
CA ARG A 43 -1.09 -0.13 -5.96
C ARG A 43 -1.51 -1.08 -7.09
N HIS A 44 -1.86 -0.55 -8.26
CA HIS A 44 -2.23 -1.32 -9.47
C HIS A 44 -3.47 -2.21 -9.32
N LEU A 45 -4.35 -1.89 -8.36
CA LEU A 45 -5.56 -2.68 -8.13
C LEU A 45 -6.49 -2.67 -9.35
N PHE A 46 -6.62 -1.49 -9.98
CA PHE A 46 -7.52 -1.23 -11.11
C PHE A 46 -6.78 -1.09 -12.44
N ASN A 47 -5.48 -1.42 -12.46
CA ASN A 47 -4.69 -1.38 -13.68
C ASN A 47 -4.75 -2.77 -14.34
N ASP A 48 -5.41 -2.82 -15.50
CA ASP A 48 -5.55 -4.01 -16.34
C ASP A 48 -4.25 -4.37 -17.10
N GLU A 49 -3.32 -3.42 -17.24
CA GLU A 49 -2.06 -3.61 -17.99
C GLU A 49 -0.93 -4.25 -17.16
N ASN A 50 -1.06 -4.37 -15.83
CA ASN A 50 0.10 -4.60 -14.96
C ASN A 50 0.24 -6.01 -14.33
N ASN A 51 1.42 -6.59 -14.57
CA ASN A 51 1.95 -7.86 -14.04
C ASN A 51 2.24 -7.87 -12.51
N GLU A 52 1.76 -6.88 -11.76
CA GLU A 52 2.09 -6.69 -10.35
C GLU A 52 0.89 -6.11 -9.57
N LEU A 53 0.71 -6.58 -8.34
CA LEU A 53 -0.22 -6.03 -7.35
C LEU A 53 0.59 -5.78 -6.07
N GLU A 54 0.53 -4.58 -5.51
CA GLU A 54 1.21 -4.27 -4.25
C GLU A 54 0.23 -3.75 -3.21
N LEU A 55 0.44 -4.16 -1.96
CA LEU A 55 -0.35 -3.80 -0.79
C LEU A 55 0.60 -3.28 0.28
N TYR A 56 0.43 -2.02 0.64
CA TYR A 56 1.16 -1.34 1.69
C TYR A 56 0.24 -1.22 2.92
N ILE A 57 0.66 -1.75 4.06
CA ILE A 57 -0.11 -1.70 5.33
C ILE A 57 0.73 -1.02 6.40
N LEU A 58 0.23 0.08 6.93
CA LEU A 58 0.72 0.73 8.14
C LEU A 58 0.11 0.04 9.36
N SER A 59 0.97 -0.27 10.31
CA SER A 59 0.55 -0.78 11.62
C SER A 59 0.70 0.28 12.71
N THR A 60 -0.06 0.13 13.78
CA THR A 60 0.07 0.93 15.01
C THR A 60 1.39 0.69 15.75
N LYS A 61 2.18 -0.31 15.32
CA LYS A 61 3.46 -0.71 15.89
C LYS A 61 4.68 -0.12 15.17
N ASN A 62 4.49 1.01 14.46
CA ASN A 62 5.54 1.66 13.68
C ASN A 62 6.18 0.74 12.63
N LYS A 63 5.40 -0.18 12.04
CA LYS A 63 5.85 -1.01 10.92
C LYS A 63 5.04 -0.71 9.67
N LEU A 64 5.73 -0.68 8.53
CA LEU A 64 5.14 -0.68 7.20
C LEU A 64 5.39 -2.02 6.52
N PHE A 65 4.31 -2.73 6.21
CA PHE A 65 4.35 -3.99 5.46
C PHE A 65 4.12 -3.68 3.99
N ALA A 66 5.09 -3.95 3.12
CA ALA A 66 4.96 -3.89 1.67
C ALA A 66 4.87 -5.30 1.12
N ALA A 67 3.66 -5.74 0.79
CA ALA A 67 3.37 -7.05 0.22
C ALA A 67 3.14 -6.92 -1.29
N ARG A 68 3.88 -7.68 -2.10
CA ARG A 68 3.76 -7.64 -3.56
C ARG A 68 3.49 -9.02 -4.14
N TYR A 69 2.66 -9.08 -5.18
CA TYR A 69 2.42 -10.26 -5.99
C TYR A 69 2.93 -10.02 -7.41
N LEU A 70 3.84 -10.89 -7.87
CA LEU A 70 4.42 -10.85 -9.20
C LEU A 70 3.71 -11.90 -10.07
N TYR A 71 2.86 -11.48 -11.01
CA TYR A 71 2.02 -12.37 -11.81
C TYR A 71 2.82 -13.38 -12.62
N ASN A 72 3.84 -12.92 -13.35
CA ASN A 72 4.65 -13.79 -14.23
C ASN A 72 5.43 -14.84 -13.44
N ALA A 73 5.90 -14.50 -12.25
CA ALA A 73 6.63 -15.40 -11.38
C ALA A 73 5.72 -16.23 -10.46
N LYS A 74 4.40 -15.96 -10.46
CA LYS A 74 3.39 -16.57 -9.56
C LYS A 74 3.84 -16.62 -8.11
N THR A 75 4.52 -15.57 -7.65
CA THR A 75 5.09 -15.50 -6.30
C THR A 75 4.65 -14.23 -5.60
N SER A 76 4.66 -14.26 -4.26
CA SER A 76 4.48 -13.07 -3.46
C SER A 76 5.58 -12.92 -2.42
N GLN A 77 5.98 -11.68 -2.23
CA GLN A 77 7.03 -11.24 -1.31
C GLN A 77 6.42 -10.26 -0.33
N ILE A 78 6.91 -10.29 0.91
CA ILE A 78 6.63 -9.26 1.91
C ILE A 78 7.96 -8.69 2.37
N THR A 79 8.05 -7.37 2.36
CA THR A 79 9.11 -6.62 3.02
C THR A 79 8.50 -5.84 4.17
N VAL A 80 9.17 -5.84 5.32
CA VAL A 80 8.73 -5.09 6.51
C VAL A 80 9.75 -4.00 6.80
N TYR A 81 9.28 -2.77 6.84
CA TYR A 81 10.09 -1.60 7.17
C TYR A 81 9.79 -1.12 8.59
N ASP A 82 10.84 -0.72 9.29
CA ASP A 82 10.71 -0.03 10.57
C ASP A 82 10.48 1.47 10.32
N LEU A 83 9.35 2.00 10.76
CA LEU A 83 9.02 3.41 10.55
C LEU A 83 9.90 4.34 11.39
N THR A 84 10.47 3.85 12.50
CA THR A 84 11.46 4.64 13.26
C THR A 84 12.77 4.85 12.50
N ALA A 85 12.96 4.16 11.37
CA ALA A 85 14.11 4.29 10.50
C ALA A 85 13.85 5.21 9.29
N VAL A 86 12.69 5.87 9.23
CA VAL A 86 12.39 6.87 8.20
C VAL A 86 13.27 8.09 8.40
N GLU A 87 14.03 8.44 7.37
CA GLU A 87 14.84 9.66 7.35
C GLU A 87 14.04 10.85 6.82
N LYS A 88 13.21 10.62 5.80
CA LYS A 88 12.51 11.69 5.09
C LYS A 88 11.22 11.19 4.46
N THR A 89 10.16 11.98 4.60
CA THR A 89 8.88 11.77 3.90
C THR A 89 8.52 13.03 3.12
N GLU A 90 8.23 12.90 1.82
CA GLU A 90 7.85 14.00 0.94
C GLU A 90 6.60 13.66 0.13
N LEU A 91 5.63 14.58 0.13
CA LEU A 91 4.45 14.51 -0.73
C LEU A 91 4.53 15.65 -1.74
N THR A 92 4.71 15.31 -3.02
CA THR A 92 4.77 16.28 -4.12
C THR A 92 3.56 16.14 -5.02
N GLU A 93 3.12 17.22 -5.64
CA GLU A 93 2.05 17.22 -6.63
C GLU A 93 2.63 17.53 -8.02
N SER A 94 2.27 16.72 -9.00
CA SER A 94 2.67 16.91 -10.40
C SER A 94 1.84 18.01 -11.07
N ALA A 95 2.28 18.46 -12.26
CA ALA A 95 1.53 19.43 -13.06
C ALA A 95 0.12 18.92 -13.48
N GLU A 96 -0.09 17.60 -13.50
CA GLU A 96 -1.37 16.96 -13.81
C GLU A 96 -2.25 16.76 -12.56
N GLY A 97 -1.79 17.20 -11.37
CA GLY A 97 -2.50 17.05 -10.09
C GLY A 97 -2.31 15.67 -9.43
N ASP A 98 -1.51 14.79 -10.02
CA ASP A 98 -1.15 13.51 -9.39
C ASP A 98 -0.21 13.75 -8.21
N LYS A 99 -0.50 13.11 -7.07
CA LYS A 99 0.30 13.17 -5.86
C LYS A 99 1.28 12.01 -5.81
N VAL A 100 2.52 12.30 -5.45
CA VAL A 100 3.59 11.31 -5.29
C VAL A 100 4.14 11.40 -3.87
N LEU A 101 3.98 10.32 -3.12
CA LEU A 101 4.62 10.13 -1.83
C LEU A 101 5.98 9.45 -2.03
N THR A 102 7.04 10.05 -1.51
CA THR A 102 8.37 9.43 -1.41
C THR A 102 8.74 9.27 0.06
N VAL A 103 9.11 8.06 0.45
CA VAL A 103 9.59 7.72 1.80
C VAL A 103 11.01 7.20 1.68
N THR A 104 11.96 7.86 2.32
CA THR A 104 13.37 7.48 2.36
C THR A 104 13.71 6.99 3.76
N PHE A 105 14.31 5.81 3.84
CA PHE A 105 14.79 5.19 5.07
C PHE A 105 16.30 5.41 5.23
N THR A 106 16.75 5.38 6.49
CA THR A 106 18.16 5.58 6.88
C THR A 106 19.13 4.55 6.31
N ASP A 107 18.63 3.37 5.88
CA ASP A 107 19.42 2.34 5.18
C ASP A 107 19.53 2.59 3.66
N GLY A 108 18.95 3.69 3.17
CA GLY A 108 18.89 4.05 1.76
C GLY A 108 17.72 3.44 0.99
N ALA A 109 16.84 2.65 1.63
CA ALA A 109 15.64 2.16 0.97
C ALA A 109 14.69 3.33 0.64
N VAL A 110 14.03 3.26 -0.52
CA VAL A 110 13.10 4.29 -0.97
C VAL A 110 11.79 3.64 -1.45
N ILE A 111 10.67 4.10 -0.91
CA ILE A 111 9.32 3.75 -1.36
C ILE A 111 8.72 4.96 -2.09
N ARG A 112 8.15 4.74 -3.28
CA ARG A 112 7.42 5.78 -4.04
C ARG A 112 6.02 5.29 -4.38
N LEU A 113 5.00 6.03 -3.96
CA LEU A 113 3.59 5.74 -4.22
C LEU A 113 2.96 6.90 -4.99
N ASN A 114 2.19 6.62 -6.05
CA ASN A 114 1.60 7.65 -6.89
C ASN A 114 0.06 7.50 -6.97
N SER A 115 -0.68 8.60 -6.73
CA SER A 115 -2.15 8.58 -6.73
C SER A 115 -2.76 8.10 -8.04
N ARG A 116 -2.08 8.32 -9.17
CA ARG A 116 -2.54 7.87 -10.51
C ARG A 116 -2.63 6.35 -10.64
N GLU A 117 -1.86 5.61 -9.84
CA GLU A 117 -1.78 4.15 -9.93
C GLU A 117 -3.09 3.46 -9.48
N ASN A 118 -4.00 4.23 -8.88
CA ASN A 118 -5.37 3.85 -8.58
C ASN A 118 -6.32 4.71 -9.42
N TYR A 119 -6.66 4.22 -10.62
CA TYR A 119 -7.45 4.90 -11.66
C TYR A 119 -8.90 5.29 -11.28
N ASP A 120 -9.30 5.14 -10.02
CA ASP A 120 -10.63 5.50 -9.55
C ASP A 120 -10.60 6.80 -8.73
N ASN A 121 -11.38 7.79 -9.18
CA ASN A 121 -11.48 9.11 -8.55
C ASN A 121 -12.00 9.04 -7.12
N GLU A 122 -12.79 8.02 -6.75
CA GLU A 122 -13.30 7.84 -5.38
C GLU A 122 -12.17 7.54 -4.37
N HIS A 123 -11.04 7.04 -4.86
CA HIS A 123 -9.98 6.46 -4.05
C HIS A 123 -8.68 7.29 -4.04
N LYS A 124 -8.67 8.46 -4.71
CA LYS A 124 -7.53 9.40 -4.75
C LYS A 124 -7.09 9.89 -3.37
N ASN A 125 -8.01 9.97 -2.41
CA ASN A 125 -7.71 10.41 -1.05
C ASN A 125 -6.96 9.36 -0.23
N PHE A 126 -6.94 8.08 -0.64
CA PHE A 126 -6.26 7.04 0.12
C PHE A 126 -4.76 7.27 0.26
N LEU A 127 -4.11 7.85 -0.75
CA LEU A 127 -2.70 8.20 -0.63
C LEU A 127 -2.50 9.33 0.38
N ILE A 128 -3.42 10.28 0.46
CA ILE A 128 -3.35 11.40 1.40
C ILE A 128 -3.53 10.89 2.83
N ASP A 129 -4.57 10.09 3.08
CA ASP A 129 -4.83 9.52 4.41
C ASP A 129 -3.68 8.61 4.85
N PHE A 130 -3.16 7.79 3.94
CA PHE A 130 -1.99 6.96 4.18
C PHE A 130 -0.75 7.80 4.50
N THR A 131 -0.51 8.88 3.76
CA THR A 131 0.62 9.79 4.00
C THR A 131 0.52 10.45 5.37
N ARG A 132 -0.67 10.93 5.75
CA ARG A 132 -0.90 11.53 7.06
C ARG A 132 -0.59 10.52 8.17
N ASP A 133 -1.16 9.33 8.08
CA ASP A 133 -0.97 8.30 9.10
C ASP A 133 0.48 7.79 9.19
N LEU A 134 1.22 7.81 8.07
CA LEU A 134 2.64 7.50 8.01
C LEU A 134 3.46 8.57 8.74
N ILE A 135 3.23 9.85 8.46
CA ILE A 135 3.93 10.97 9.12
C ILE A 135 3.66 10.97 10.62
N ASP A 136 2.45 10.61 11.04
CA ASP A 136 2.11 10.52 12.47
C ASP A 136 2.83 9.35 13.19
N LEU A 137 3.33 8.36 12.45
CA LEU A 137 4.00 7.16 13.01
C LEU A 137 5.53 7.16 12.85
N ALA A 138 6.06 7.93 11.91
CA ALA A 138 7.48 8.02 11.57
C ALA A 138 8.18 9.10 12.40
#